data_AF-A0A957DSJ7-F1
#
_entry.id   AF-A0A957DSJ7-F1
#
_cell.length_a   1.000
_cell.length_b   1.000
_cell.length_c   1.000
_cell.angle_alpha   90.00
_cell.angle_beta   90.00
_cell.angle_gamma   90.00
#
_symmetry.space_group_name_H-M   'P 1'
#
loop_
_entity.id
_entity.type
_entity.pdbx_description
1 polymer ?
#
loop_
_entity_poly.entity_id
_entity_poly.type
_entity_poly.pdbx_seq_one_letter_code
_entity_poly.pdbx_strand_id
1 'polypeptide(L)'
;MFEVNGTYANRKGEYIVLEINPPKMRVRFTEDGSEAELKIELQARIWENIAAEYEAKAASRSARAAKRTAVSNANHYIKIISVPAVDEMNFPGWPERMVMAPPPGSDIKLQSGDRLIFYALETQTFFAVATITGEGKMANPKEYFFTVPAETAEFFPIDIDAVSSKLDKGADIDSVELESQPRFKRLRLEAEAFYSINEDDFELLAEALTEVAEDEEEEEEDDEEYEEEDE
;
A
#
# COMPACT_ATOMS: atom_id res chain seq x y z
N MET A 1 -3.57 31.37 0.81
CA MET A 1 -4.27 32.64 1.14
C MET A 1 -5.76 32.35 1.08
N PHE A 2 -6.52 32.69 2.12
CA PHE A 2 -7.96 32.42 2.16
C PHE A 2 -8.75 33.48 1.39
N GLU A 3 -9.76 33.05 0.65
CA GLU A 3 -10.67 33.91 -0.11
C GLU A 3 -12.10 33.79 0.42
N VAL A 4 -12.84 34.90 0.45
CA VAL A 4 -14.26 34.89 0.83
C VAL A 4 -15.07 34.10 -0.20
N ASN A 5 -15.92 33.20 0.27
CA ASN A 5 -16.61 32.13 -0.46
C ASN A 5 -15.71 31.01 -0.98
N GLY A 6 -14.42 31.01 -0.65
CA GLY A 6 -13.54 29.86 -0.89
C GLY A 6 -13.93 28.70 0.04
N THR A 7 -13.82 27.48 -0.49
CA THR A 7 -14.03 26.23 0.27
C THR A 7 -12.68 25.64 0.64
N TYR A 8 -12.53 25.26 1.90
CA TYR A 8 -11.32 24.71 2.48
C TYR A 8 -11.67 23.61 3.46
N ALA A 9 -10.69 22.83 3.90
CA ALA A 9 -10.89 21.77 4.88
C ALA A 9 -9.92 21.92 6.05
N ASN A 10 -10.36 21.49 7.22
CA ASN A 10 -9.53 21.18 8.38
C ASN A 10 -10.08 19.91 9.04
N ARG A 11 -9.50 19.48 10.18
CA ARG A 11 -9.95 18.26 10.88
C ARG A 11 -11.39 18.26 11.39
N LYS A 12 -12.05 19.43 11.46
CA LYS A 12 -13.48 19.51 11.82
C LYS A 12 -14.40 19.37 10.61
N GLY A 13 -13.83 19.19 9.42
CA GLY A 13 -14.55 19.07 8.17
C GLY A 13 -14.35 20.26 7.24
N GLU A 14 -15.07 20.21 6.13
CA GLU A 14 -15.05 21.25 5.12
C GLU A 14 -15.79 22.51 5.59
N TYR A 15 -15.25 23.67 5.22
CA TYR A 15 -15.83 24.95 5.56
C TYR A 15 -15.69 25.97 4.43
N ILE A 16 -16.65 26.89 4.38
CA ILE A 16 -16.69 28.02 3.46
C ILE A 16 -16.34 29.29 4.24
N VAL A 17 -15.42 30.09 3.74
CA VAL A 17 -15.06 31.37 4.36
C VAL A 17 -16.15 32.40 4.08
N LEU A 18 -16.85 32.87 5.11
CA LEU A 18 -17.90 33.87 4.98
C LEU A 18 -17.36 35.29 5.03
N GLU A 19 -16.36 35.55 5.88
CA GLU A 19 -15.81 36.88 6.10
C GLU A 19 -14.37 36.80 6.62
N ILE A 20 -13.50 37.72 6.21
CA ILE A 20 -12.10 37.78 6.65
C ILE A 20 -11.87 39.10 7.38
N ASN A 21 -11.61 39.02 8.68
CA ASN A 21 -11.37 40.16 9.58
C ASN A 21 -10.09 39.90 10.40
N PRO A 22 -8.90 40.23 9.86
CA PRO A 22 -7.63 39.89 10.48
C PRO A 22 -7.57 40.31 11.97
N PRO A 23 -7.12 39.43 12.87
CA PRO A 23 -6.39 38.18 12.63
C PRO A 23 -7.29 36.93 12.44
N LYS A 24 -8.62 37.08 12.37
CA LYS A 24 -9.59 35.98 12.32
C LYS A 24 -10.39 35.96 11.01
N MET A 25 -11.08 34.87 10.75
CA MET A 25 -12.07 34.75 9.69
C MET A 25 -13.32 34.04 10.23
N ARG A 26 -14.49 34.45 9.75
CA ARG A 26 -15.75 33.74 10.02
C ARG A 26 -15.96 32.72 8.91
N VAL A 27 -16.23 31.48 9.29
CA VAL A 27 -16.45 30.37 8.37
C VAL A 27 -17.79 29.72 8.66
N ARG A 28 -18.29 28.94 7.71
CA ARG A 28 -19.44 28.04 7.86
C ARG A 28 -19.04 26.63 7.47
N PHE A 29 -19.22 25.67 8.37
CA PHE A 29 -18.99 24.26 8.07
C PHE A 29 -20.07 23.73 7.11
N THR A 30 -19.67 22.90 6.15
CA THR A 30 -20.57 22.39 5.11
C THR A 30 -21.49 21.28 5.64
N GLU A 31 -21.04 20.51 6.63
CA GLU A 31 -21.73 19.35 7.16
C GLU A 31 -22.91 19.72 8.09
N ASP A 32 -22.67 20.59 9.08
CA ASP A 32 -23.67 20.98 10.09
C ASP A 32 -24.22 22.40 9.90
N GLY A 33 -23.64 23.17 8.96
CA GLY A 33 -23.99 24.57 8.71
C GLY A 33 -23.61 25.53 9.83
N SER A 34 -22.83 25.08 10.83
CA SER A 34 -22.44 25.90 11.97
C SER A 34 -21.43 26.97 11.56
N GLU A 35 -21.47 28.11 12.26
CA GLU A 35 -20.55 29.21 12.02
C GLU A 35 -19.51 29.32 13.14
N ALA A 36 -18.25 29.55 12.76
CA ALA A 36 -17.14 29.67 13.70
C ALA A 36 -16.21 30.80 13.32
N GLU A 37 -15.53 31.37 14.31
CA GLU A 37 -14.40 32.27 14.11
C GLU A 37 -13.08 31.52 14.25
N LEU A 38 -12.29 31.47 13.18
CA LEU A 38 -11.00 30.79 13.14
C LEU A 38 -9.86 31.80 12.99
N LYS A 39 -8.68 31.49 13.55
CA LYS A 39 -7.47 32.31 13.35
C LYS A 39 -6.88 32.02 11.97
N ILE A 40 -6.62 33.07 11.20
CA ILE A 40 -6.10 32.95 9.82
C ILE A 40 -4.73 32.25 9.81
N GLU A 41 -3.82 32.64 10.71
CA GLU A 41 -2.46 32.07 10.76
C GLU A 41 -2.47 30.56 11.04
N LEU A 42 -3.35 30.11 11.95
CA LEU A 42 -3.47 28.70 12.28
C LEU A 42 -4.01 27.90 11.09
N GLN A 43 -5.10 28.39 10.47
CA GLN A 43 -5.68 27.71 9.31
C GLN A 43 -4.72 27.73 8.12
N ALA A 44 -3.92 28.78 7.95
CA ALA A 44 -2.93 28.85 6.87
C ALA A 44 -1.87 27.76 7.04
N ARG A 45 -1.40 27.54 8.28
CA ARG A 45 -0.46 26.46 8.59
C ARG A 45 -1.06 25.07 8.39
N ILE A 46 -2.30 24.85 8.86
CA ILE A 46 -3.03 23.59 8.64
C ILE A 46 -3.15 23.31 7.14
N TRP A 47 -3.53 24.32 6.35
CA TRP A 47 -3.73 24.16 4.92
C TRP A 47 -2.42 23.99 4.15
N GLU A 48 -1.33 24.61 4.60
CA GLU A 48 0.02 24.39 4.04
C GLU A 48 0.50 22.96 4.27
N ASN A 49 0.25 22.40 5.46
CA ASN A 49 0.56 21.00 5.75
C ASN A 49 -0.28 20.05 4.88
N ILE A 50 -1.61 20.23 4.84
CA ILE A 50 -2.52 19.41 4.00
C ILE A 50 -2.13 19.50 2.52
N ALA A 51 -1.80 20.69 2.02
CA ALA A 51 -1.40 20.86 0.63
C ALA A 51 -0.05 20.20 0.32
N ALA A 52 0.93 20.31 1.22
CA ALA A 52 2.23 19.67 1.06
C ALA A 52 2.11 18.13 1.11
N GLU A 53 1.25 17.60 1.97
CA GLU A 53 0.95 16.17 2.07
C GLU A 53 0.22 15.67 0.83
N TYR A 54 -0.81 16.39 0.37
CA TYR A 54 -1.52 16.06 -0.87
C TYR A 54 -0.59 16.10 -2.09
N GLU A 55 0.34 17.05 -2.15
CA GLU A 55 1.36 17.12 -3.20
C GLU A 55 2.35 15.95 -3.10
N ALA A 56 2.75 15.55 -1.90
CA ALA A 56 3.62 14.38 -1.68
C ALA A 56 2.91 13.07 -2.06
N LYS A 57 1.66 12.88 -1.64
CA LYS A 57 0.79 11.75 -2.02
C LYS A 57 0.54 11.74 -3.53
N ALA A 58 0.28 12.89 -4.15
CA ALA A 58 0.12 12.98 -5.61
C ALA A 58 1.42 12.68 -6.38
N ALA A 59 2.57 13.11 -5.86
CA ALA A 59 3.88 12.82 -6.45
C ALA A 59 4.25 11.34 -6.33
N SER A 60 3.96 10.69 -5.19
CA SER A 60 4.18 9.26 -4.99
C SER A 60 3.28 8.42 -5.92
N ARG A 61 1.99 8.77 -6.03
CA ARG A 61 1.04 8.15 -6.98
C ARG A 61 1.50 8.34 -8.43
N SER A 62 2.00 9.53 -8.78
CA SER A 62 2.53 9.82 -10.12
C SER A 62 3.81 9.05 -10.44
N ALA A 63 4.70 8.87 -9.46
CA ALA A 63 5.90 8.05 -9.61
C ALA A 63 5.56 6.56 -9.75
N ARG A 64 4.60 6.05 -8.96
CA ARG A 64 4.06 4.69 -9.08
C ARG A 64 3.41 4.47 -10.45
N ALA A 65 2.64 5.43 -10.97
CA ALA A 65 2.02 5.35 -12.29
C ALA A 65 3.05 5.40 -13.46
N ALA A 66 4.10 6.22 -13.31
CA ALA A 66 5.20 6.26 -14.27
C ALA A 66 6.01 4.95 -14.27
N LYS A 67 6.20 4.34 -13.10
CA LYS A 67 6.81 3.00 -12.95
C LYS A 67 5.94 1.96 -13.64
N ARG A 68 4.61 1.93 -13.41
CA ARG A 68 3.64 1.04 -14.11
C ARG A 68 3.75 1.11 -15.63
N THR A 69 3.79 2.33 -16.20
CA THR A 69 3.88 2.52 -17.66
C THR A 69 5.21 2.05 -18.26
N ALA A 70 6.31 2.09 -17.50
CA ALA A 70 7.62 1.65 -17.95
C ALA A 70 7.74 0.12 -18.04
N VAL A 71 6.86 -0.64 -17.39
CA VAL A 71 6.92 -2.12 -17.31
C VAL A 71 5.90 -2.85 -18.18
N SER A 72 5.48 -2.25 -19.29
CA SER A 72 4.45 -2.79 -20.20
C SER A 72 4.71 -4.17 -20.85
N ASN A 73 5.82 -4.85 -20.51
CA ASN A 73 6.11 -6.25 -20.86
C ASN A 73 6.41 -7.14 -19.63
N ALA A 74 6.10 -6.67 -18.42
CA ALA A 74 6.26 -7.44 -17.20
C ALA A 74 5.25 -8.58 -17.12
N ASN A 75 5.69 -9.72 -16.58
CA ASN A 75 4.75 -10.73 -16.15
C ASN A 75 4.19 -10.37 -14.77
N HIS A 76 2.95 -10.76 -14.55
CA HIS A 76 2.22 -10.51 -13.32
C HIS A 76 1.96 -11.84 -12.60
N TYR A 77 2.32 -11.90 -11.32
CA TYR A 77 2.19 -13.11 -10.52
C TYR A 77 1.59 -12.84 -9.14
N ILE A 78 0.85 -13.83 -8.64
CA ILE A 78 0.52 -13.95 -7.23
C ILE A 78 1.56 -14.87 -6.58
N LYS A 79 2.21 -14.39 -5.53
CA LYS A 79 3.11 -15.15 -4.66
C LYS A 79 2.36 -15.55 -3.39
N ILE A 80 2.25 -16.85 -3.16
CA ILE A 80 1.70 -17.39 -1.92
C ILE A 80 2.79 -17.47 -0.87
N ILE A 81 2.54 -16.91 0.30
CA ILE A 81 3.39 -17.07 1.47
C ILE A 81 2.61 -17.63 2.65
N SER A 82 3.34 -18.27 3.56
CA SER A 82 2.84 -18.65 4.87
C SER A 82 3.54 -17.77 5.89
N VAL A 83 2.77 -16.93 6.59
CA VAL A 83 3.32 -16.03 7.61
C VAL A 83 3.07 -16.66 8.99
N PRO A 84 4.13 -16.93 9.78
CA PRO A 84 3.94 -17.38 11.16
C PRO A 84 3.26 -16.27 11.98
N ALA A 85 2.24 -16.64 12.74
CA ALA A 85 1.32 -15.75 13.47
C ALA A 85 1.94 -14.86 14.58
N VAL A 86 3.26 -14.72 14.65
CA VAL A 86 3.96 -14.09 15.79
C VAL A 86 4.56 -12.73 15.45
N ASP A 87 4.79 -12.42 14.16
CA ASP A 87 5.23 -11.12 13.68
C ASP A 87 4.83 -10.96 12.20
N GLU A 88 3.71 -10.27 11.97
CA GLU A 88 3.05 -10.13 10.67
C GLU A 88 3.91 -9.44 9.59
N MET A 89 4.90 -8.64 10.02
CA MET A 89 5.81 -7.87 9.14
C MET A 89 7.23 -8.42 9.05
N ASN A 90 7.53 -9.52 9.74
CA ASN A 90 8.90 -10.05 9.86
C ASN A 90 9.03 -11.43 9.23
N PHE A 91 8.32 -11.64 8.11
CA PHE A 91 8.43 -12.88 7.36
C PHE A 91 9.75 -12.94 6.58
N PRO A 92 10.25 -14.15 6.32
CA PRO A 92 11.63 -14.32 5.91
C PRO A 92 11.88 -13.66 4.53
N GLY A 93 12.97 -12.87 4.40
CA GLY A 93 13.36 -12.13 3.18
C GLY A 93 12.69 -10.77 2.99
N TRP A 94 11.63 -10.46 3.76
CA TRP A 94 10.94 -9.18 3.71
C TRP A 94 11.81 -7.99 4.15
N PRO A 95 12.56 -8.05 5.27
CA PRO A 95 13.43 -6.96 5.70
C PRO A 95 14.55 -6.66 4.69
N GLU A 96 15.03 -7.68 3.99
CA GLU A 96 16.08 -7.56 2.97
C GLU A 96 15.55 -7.22 1.59
N ARG A 97 14.22 -7.11 1.43
CA ARG A 97 13.54 -6.88 0.15
C ARG A 97 13.95 -7.91 -0.90
N MET A 98 13.91 -9.18 -0.53
CA MET A 98 14.24 -10.31 -1.39
C MET A 98 13.05 -11.27 -1.48
N VAL A 99 12.80 -11.79 -2.68
CA VAL A 99 11.82 -12.87 -2.91
C VAL A 99 12.52 -14.13 -3.40
N MET A 100 12.13 -15.29 -2.86
CA MET A 100 12.66 -16.57 -3.33
C MET A 100 12.07 -16.94 -4.69
N ALA A 101 12.90 -17.50 -5.55
CA ALA A 101 12.48 -18.04 -6.83
C ALA A 101 11.39 -19.13 -6.68
N PRO A 102 10.58 -19.36 -7.75
CA PRO A 102 9.62 -20.44 -7.77
C PRO A 102 10.26 -21.81 -7.51
N PRO A 103 9.51 -22.76 -6.93
CA PRO A 103 10.02 -24.10 -6.65
C PRO A 103 10.50 -24.80 -7.93
N PRO A 104 11.56 -25.64 -7.84
CA PRO A 104 12.09 -26.36 -8.98
C PRO A 104 11.01 -27.26 -9.61
N GLY A 105 10.73 -27.02 -10.89
CA GLY A 105 9.64 -27.71 -11.63
C GLY A 105 8.47 -26.81 -12.00
N SER A 106 8.44 -25.55 -11.54
CA SER A 106 7.51 -24.56 -12.09
C SER A 106 7.95 -24.08 -13.49
N ASP A 107 6.99 -23.75 -14.34
CA ASP A 107 7.25 -23.12 -15.65
C ASP A 107 7.52 -21.60 -15.54
N ILE A 108 7.43 -21.05 -14.33
CA ILE A 108 7.58 -19.62 -14.05
C ILE A 108 9.07 -19.30 -13.93
N LYS A 109 9.52 -18.30 -14.68
CA LYS A 109 10.86 -17.74 -14.61
C LYS A 109 10.75 -16.26 -14.31
N LEU A 110 11.23 -15.87 -13.14
CA LEU A 110 11.24 -14.48 -12.73
C LEU A 110 12.33 -13.70 -13.48
N GLN A 111 12.02 -12.45 -13.81
CA GLN A 111 12.96 -11.50 -14.40
C GLN A 111 12.75 -10.09 -13.80
N SER A 112 13.75 -9.23 -13.98
CA SER A 112 13.63 -7.81 -13.63
C SER A 112 12.46 -7.19 -14.39
N GLY A 113 11.64 -6.43 -13.67
CA GLY A 113 10.39 -5.86 -14.14
C GLY A 113 9.15 -6.69 -13.80
N ASP A 114 9.26 -8.00 -13.56
CA ASP A 114 8.08 -8.79 -13.16
C ASP A 114 7.47 -8.24 -11.87
N ARG A 115 6.15 -8.30 -11.77
CA ARG A 115 5.39 -7.71 -10.66
C ARG A 115 4.67 -8.80 -9.89
N LEU A 116 4.67 -8.65 -8.57
CA LEU A 116 4.24 -9.64 -7.61
C LEU A 116 3.17 -9.04 -6.70
N ILE A 117 2.11 -9.81 -6.46
CA ILE A 117 1.17 -9.57 -5.36
C ILE A 117 1.34 -10.71 -4.37
N PHE A 118 1.54 -10.37 -3.10
CA PHE A 118 1.70 -11.35 -2.04
C PHE A 118 0.36 -11.67 -1.40
N TYR A 119 0.09 -12.97 -1.24
CA TYR A 119 -1.09 -13.52 -0.61
C TYR A 119 -0.69 -14.36 0.61
N ALA A 120 -1.28 -14.06 1.77
CA ALA A 120 -1.04 -14.77 3.01
C ALA A 120 -2.07 -15.90 3.19
N LEU A 121 -1.59 -17.13 3.43
CA LEU A 121 -2.46 -18.31 3.61
C LEU A 121 -3.31 -18.24 4.88
N GLU A 122 -2.74 -17.68 5.94
CA GLU A 122 -3.32 -17.67 7.28
C GLU A 122 -4.51 -16.72 7.37
N THR A 123 -4.37 -15.50 6.82
CA THR A 123 -5.40 -14.46 6.81
C THR A 123 -6.28 -14.51 5.56
N GLN A 124 -5.84 -15.20 4.50
CA GLN A 124 -6.53 -15.28 3.21
C GLN A 124 -6.68 -13.93 2.50
N THR A 125 -5.71 -13.04 2.70
CA THR A 125 -5.69 -11.67 2.18
C THR A 125 -4.48 -11.45 1.28
N PHE A 126 -4.64 -10.54 0.31
CA PHE A 126 -3.52 -9.93 -0.39
C PHE A 126 -3.02 -8.74 0.41
N PHE A 127 -1.72 -8.64 0.66
CA PHE A 127 -1.21 -7.65 1.61
C PHE A 127 -0.02 -6.83 1.09
N ALA A 128 0.59 -7.20 -0.04
CA ALA A 128 1.67 -6.43 -0.63
C ALA A 128 1.72 -6.50 -2.15
N VAL A 129 2.16 -5.41 -2.78
CA VAL A 129 2.51 -5.30 -4.19
C VAL A 129 4.00 -4.98 -4.28
N ALA A 130 4.73 -5.70 -5.13
CA ALA A 130 6.15 -5.43 -5.34
C ALA A 130 6.57 -5.62 -6.80
N THR A 131 7.67 -4.98 -7.16
CA THR A 131 8.32 -5.10 -8.48
C THR A 131 9.71 -5.70 -8.32
N ILE A 132 10.06 -6.70 -9.13
CA ILE A 132 11.42 -7.23 -9.19
C ILE A 132 12.34 -6.20 -9.85
N THR A 133 13.42 -5.82 -9.18
CA THR A 133 14.29 -4.73 -9.63
C THR A 133 15.61 -5.20 -10.25
N GLY A 134 16.00 -6.45 -10.05
CA GLY A 134 17.32 -6.94 -10.45
C GLY A 134 17.36 -8.44 -10.76
N GLU A 135 18.57 -8.90 -11.08
CA GLU A 135 18.82 -10.31 -11.40
C GLU A 135 18.82 -11.21 -10.16
N GLY A 136 18.51 -12.48 -10.38
CA GLY A 136 18.54 -13.52 -9.35
C GLY A 136 19.95 -13.73 -8.80
N LYS A 137 20.05 -13.84 -7.48
CA LYS A 137 21.29 -14.17 -6.77
C LYS A 137 21.10 -15.46 -5.98
N MET A 138 22.03 -16.38 -6.15
CA MET A 138 22.11 -17.57 -5.31
C MET A 138 22.60 -17.18 -3.92
N ALA A 139 21.82 -17.52 -2.89
CA ALA A 139 22.19 -17.33 -1.49
C ALA A 139 21.80 -18.55 -0.64
N ASN A 140 22.35 -18.62 0.57
CA ASN A 140 21.95 -19.64 1.53
C ASN A 140 20.56 -19.28 2.07
N PRO A 141 19.53 -20.12 1.88
CA PRO A 141 18.19 -19.82 2.37
C PRO A 141 18.17 -19.61 3.88
N LYS A 142 19.08 -20.19 4.66
CA LYS A 142 19.13 -19.96 6.11
C LYS A 142 19.51 -18.53 6.50
N GLU A 143 19.96 -17.71 5.56
CA GLU A 143 20.16 -16.27 5.78
C GLU A 143 18.84 -15.50 5.78
N TYR A 144 17.82 -16.01 5.06
CA TYR A 144 16.60 -15.25 4.76
C TYR A 144 15.29 -16.03 4.91
N PHE A 145 15.29 -17.37 4.97
CA PHE A 145 14.18 -18.33 4.94
C PHE A 145 14.57 -19.61 5.70
N PHE A 146 14.41 -19.61 7.02
CA PHE A 146 14.87 -20.70 7.90
C PHE A 146 14.15 -22.05 7.69
N THR A 147 13.01 -22.04 7.01
CA THR A 147 12.17 -23.22 6.75
C THR A 147 12.52 -23.97 5.46
N VAL A 148 13.36 -23.39 4.60
CA VAL A 148 13.71 -23.98 3.30
C VAL A 148 14.85 -25.00 3.47
N PRO A 149 14.62 -26.30 3.19
CA PRO A 149 15.62 -27.35 3.37
C PRO A 149 16.57 -27.46 2.16
N ALA A 150 17.15 -26.34 1.73
CA ALA A 150 18.11 -26.29 0.63
C ALA A 150 19.43 -25.64 1.05
N GLU A 151 20.55 -26.08 0.46
CA GLU A 151 21.86 -25.47 0.69
C GLU A 151 21.98 -24.10 0.00
N THR A 152 21.31 -23.94 -1.14
CA THR A 152 21.22 -22.70 -1.89
C THR A 152 19.83 -22.54 -2.49
N ALA A 153 19.33 -21.31 -2.56
CA ALA A 153 18.17 -20.94 -3.37
C ALA A 153 18.46 -19.64 -4.13
N GLU A 154 17.71 -19.42 -5.20
CA GLU A 154 17.78 -18.21 -6.00
C GLU A 154 16.83 -17.16 -5.41
N PHE A 155 17.31 -15.93 -5.25
CA PHE A 155 16.55 -14.82 -4.69
C PHE A 155 16.62 -13.61 -5.60
N PHE A 156 15.51 -12.88 -5.72
CA PHE A 156 15.42 -11.68 -6.55
C PHE A 156 15.17 -10.45 -5.66
N PRO A 157 15.88 -9.33 -5.89
CA PRO A 157 15.60 -8.11 -5.18
C PRO A 157 14.28 -7.50 -5.65
N ILE A 158 13.48 -7.04 -4.69
CA ILE A 158 12.17 -6.42 -4.93
C ILE A 158 12.15 -4.99 -4.41
N ASP A 159 11.25 -4.19 -4.97
CA ASP A 159 10.85 -2.90 -4.44
C ASP A 159 9.36 -2.94 -4.15
N ILE A 160 8.98 -2.56 -2.93
CA ILE A 160 7.60 -2.63 -2.45
C ILE A 160 6.88 -1.38 -2.94
N ASP A 161 5.82 -1.59 -3.71
CA ASP A 161 5.01 -0.51 -4.26
C ASP A 161 3.90 -0.10 -3.28
N ALA A 162 3.27 -1.09 -2.62
CA ALA A 162 2.26 -0.92 -1.58
C ALA A 162 2.31 -2.13 -0.61
N VAL A 163 1.99 -1.90 0.66
CA VAL A 163 1.90 -2.94 1.69
C VAL A 163 0.90 -2.50 2.76
N SER A 164 0.08 -3.41 3.25
CA SER A 164 -0.76 -3.19 4.42
C SER A 164 0.03 -3.50 5.70
N SER A 165 -0.10 -2.63 6.71
CA SER A 165 0.61 -2.72 8.00
C SER A 165 0.19 -3.94 8.82
N LYS A 166 -1.05 -4.42 8.60
CA LYS A 166 -1.67 -5.55 9.29
C LYS A 166 -2.15 -6.59 8.29
N LEU A 167 -1.74 -7.85 8.44
CA LEU A 167 -2.04 -8.87 7.42
C LEU A 167 -3.54 -9.12 7.27
N ASP A 168 -4.32 -8.98 8.34
CA ASP A 168 -5.77 -9.19 8.35
C ASP A 168 -6.57 -8.04 7.73
N LYS A 169 -5.95 -6.88 7.52
CA LYS A 169 -6.56 -5.71 6.87
C LYS A 169 -6.28 -5.63 5.36
N GLY A 170 -5.39 -6.47 4.83
CA GLY A 170 -5.11 -6.56 3.40
C GLY A 170 -6.35 -6.77 2.52
N ALA A 171 -6.20 -6.54 1.21
CA ALA A 171 -7.28 -6.73 0.25
C ALA A 171 -7.80 -8.18 0.25
N ASP A 172 -9.09 -8.34 0.54
CA ASP A 172 -9.76 -9.65 0.59
C ASP A 172 -9.85 -10.26 -0.82
N ILE A 173 -9.67 -11.57 -0.93
CA ILE A 173 -9.91 -12.33 -2.16
C ILE A 173 -11.37 -12.21 -2.65
N ASP A 174 -12.32 -11.87 -1.77
CA ASP A 174 -13.72 -11.62 -2.08
C ASP A 174 -14.01 -10.21 -2.61
N SER A 175 -13.09 -9.25 -2.45
CA SER A 175 -13.28 -7.89 -2.99
C SER A 175 -12.99 -7.79 -4.49
N VAL A 176 -12.27 -8.77 -5.05
CA VAL A 176 -11.83 -8.75 -6.46
C VAL A 176 -12.20 -10.05 -7.20
N GLU A 177 -12.82 -9.91 -8.38
CA GLU A 177 -13.08 -11.04 -9.29
C GLU A 177 -11.88 -11.25 -10.23
N LEU A 178 -11.10 -12.32 -9.99
CA LEU A 178 -9.96 -12.69 -10.84
C LEU A 178 -10.41 -13.45 -12.10
N GLU A 179 -10.48 -12.77 -13.24
CA GLU A 179 -10.91 -13.36 -14.50
C GLU A 179 -9.93 -14.42 -15.01
N SER A 180 -8.62 -14.21 -14.81
CA SER A 180 -7.55 -15.12 -15.22
C SER A 180 -7.42 -16.32 -14.29
N GLN A 181 -7.88 -16.19 -13.04
CA GLN A 181 -7.87 -17.26 -12.03
C GLN A 181 -9.25 -17.45 -11.38
N PRO A 182 -10.29 -17.85 -12.14
CA PRO A 182 -11.68 -17.90 -11.64
C PRO A 182 -11.90 -19.00 -10.59
N ARG A 183 -10.93 -19.89 -10.40
CA ARG A 183 -10.96 -20.96 -9.40
C ARG A 183 -9.93 -20.77 -8.31
N PHE A 184 -9.25 -19.62 -8.22
CA PHE A 184 -8.19 -19.34 -7.26
C PHE A 184 -8.58 -19.76 -5.83
N LYS A 185 -9.78 -19.35 -5.39
CA LYS A 185 -10.40 -19.71 -4.09
C LYS A 185 -10.59 -21.21 -3.83
N ARG A 186 -10.70 -22.00 -4.91
CA ARG A 186 -10.94 -23.45 -4.85
C ARG A 186 -9.65 -24.25 -5.03
N LEU A 187 -8.54 -23.59 -5.31
CA LEU A 187 -7.24 -24.24 -5.40
C LEU A 187 -6.78 -24.58 -3.98
N ARG A 188 -6.10 -25.71 -3.87
CA ARG A 188 -5.30 -26.00 -2.70
C ARG A 188 -3.99 -25.23 -2.86
N LEU A 189 -3.95 -24.02 -2.31
CA LEU A 189 -2.78 -23.16 -2.34
C LEU A 189 -1.66 -23.79 -1.48
N GLU A 190 -0.43 -23.74 -1.99
CA GLU A 190 0.76 -24.22 -1.30
C GLU A 190 1.67 -23.03 -0.99
N ALA A 191 2.30 -23.04 0.18
CA ALA A 191 3.27 -22.01 0.54
C ALA A 191 4.41 -21.96 -0.48
N GLU A 192 4.92 -20.77 -0.75
CA GLU A 192 5.95 -20.47 -1.74
C GLU A 192 5.55 -20.67 -3.21
N ALA A 193 4.30 -21.06 -3.49
CA ALA A 193 3.79 -21.20 -4.86
C ALA A 193 3.63 -19.85 -5.57
N PHE A 194 3.68 -19.90 -6.89
CA PHE A 194 3.44 -18.76 -7.78
C PHE A 194 2.31 -19.08 -8.75
N TYR A 195 1.46 -18.10 -9.02
CA TYR A 195 0.39 -18.19 -10.01
C TYR A 195 0.48 -17.01 -10.97
N SER A 196 0.48 -17.27 -12.27
CA SER A 196 0.39 -16.21 -13.28
C SER A 196 -1.02 -15.64 -13.33
N ILE A 197 -1.11 -14.31 -13.40
CA ILE A 197 -2.34 -13.56 -13.63
C ILE A 197 -2.17 -12.60 -14.80
N ASN A 198 -3.28 -12.15 -15.38
CA ASN A 198 -3.24 -11.10 -16.40
C ASN A 198 -2.98 -9.72 -15.74
N GLU A 199 -2.70 -8.72 -16.57
CA GLU A 199 -2.45 -7.35 -16.13
C GLU A 199 -3.69 -6.72 -15.50
N ASP A 200 -4.88 -6.95 -16.07
CA ASP A 200 -6.12 -6.36 -15.58
C ASP A 200 -6.46 -6.82 -14.14
N ASP A 201 -6.39 -8.13 -13.86
CA ASP A 201 -6.61 -8.67 -12.50
C ASP A 201 -5.53 -8.15 -11.53
N PHE A 202 -4.29 -8.02 -12.01
CA PHE A 202 -3.19 -7.50 -11.20
C PHE A 202 -3.45 -6.04 -10.80
N GLU A 203 -3.78 -5.18 -11.76
CA GLU A 203 -4.03 -3.77 -11.47
C GLU A 203 -5.22 -3.59 -10.55
N LEU A 204 -6.28 -4.40 -10.70
CA LEU A 204 -7.44 -4.35 -9.82
C LEU A 204 -7.07 -4.71 -8.36
N LEU A 205 -6.28 -5.75 -8.16
CA LEU A 205 -5.77 -6.11 -6.82
C LEU A 205 -4.79 -5.06 -6.27
N ALA A 206 -3.92 -4.51 -7.11
CA ALA A 206 -2.94 -3.52 -6.70
C ALA A 206 -3.60 -2.20 -6.30
N GLU A 207 -4.67 -1.80 -7.00
CA GLU A 207 -5.50 -0.64 -6.65
C GLU A 207 -6.20 -0.85 -5.31
N ALA A 208 -6.90 -1.98 -5.13
CA ALA A 208 -7.56 -2.31 -3.87
C ALA A 208 -6.60 -2.32 -2.67
N LEU A 209 -5.38 -2.84 -2.86
CA LEU A 209 -4.38 -2.81 -1.79
C LEU A 209 -3.83 -1.42 -1.53
N THR A 210 -3.67 -0.60 -2.57
CA THR A 210 -3.19 0.78 -2.40
C THR A 210 -4.20 1.59 -1.59
N GLU A 211 -5.50 1.38 -1.82
CA GLU A 211 -6.58 2.00 -1.03
C GLU A 211 -6.48 1.58 0.45
N VAL A 212 -6.35 0.28 0.73
CA VAL A 212 -6.16 -0.22 2.11
C VAL A 212 -4.94 0.41 2.80
N ALA A 213 -3.80 0.48 2.10
CA ALA A 213 -2.57 1.02 2.67
C ALA A 213 -2.70 2.54 2.94
N GLU A 214 -3.39 3.28 2.05
CA GLU A 214 -3.64 4.71 2.27
C GLU A 214 -4.61 4.94 3.45
N ASP A 215 -5.66 4.12 3.59
CA ASP A 215 -6.61 4.19 4.71
C ASP A 215 -5.92 3.91 6.07
N GLU A 216 -4.98 2.97 6.12
CA GLU A 216 -4.21 2.66 7.33
C GLU A 216 -3.28 3.79 7.74
N GLU A 217 -2.61 4.45 6.78
CA GLU A 217 -1.77 5.62 7.04
C GLU A 217 -2.59 6.76 7.65
N GLU A 218 -3.84 6.96 7.21
CA GLU A 218 -4.74 7.98 7.76
C GLU A 218 -5.22 7.64 9.18
N GLU A 219 -5.50 6.37 9.49
CA GLU A 219 -5.86 5.93 10.85
C GLU A 219 -4.71 6.10 11.86
N GLU A 220 -3.46 5.79 11.48
CA GLU A 220 -2.30 5.87 12.38
C GLU A 220 -1.95 7.33 12.73
N GLU A 221 -2.09 8.27 11.78
CA GLU A 221 -1.84 9.70 12.02
C GLU A 221 -2.88 10.34 12.95
N ASP A 222 -4.14 9.90 12.88
CA ASP A 222 -5.18 10.38 13.80
C ASP A 222 -4.87 9.96 15.25
N ASP A 223 -4.36 8.75 15.48
CA ASP A 223 -4.05 8.23 16.81
C ASP A 223 -2.81 8.91 17.45
N GLU A 224 -1.76 9.22 16.68
CA GLU A 224 -0.53 9.84 17.21
C GLU A 224 -0.74 11.29 17.69
N GLU A 225 -1.68 12.05 17.13
CA GLU A 225 -1.90 13.45 17.54
C GLU A 225 -2.74 13.59 18.82
N TYR A 226 -3.52 12.58 19.20
CA TYR A 226 -4.19 12.57 20.50
C TYR A 226 -3.23 12.29 21.67
N GLU A 227 -2.05 11.70 21.43
CA GLU A 227 -1.06 11.43 22.48
C GLU A 227 -0.15 12.63 22.81
N GLU A 228 0.01 13.61 21.91
CA GLU A 228 0.83 14.81 22.17
C GLU A 228 0.10 15.95 22.92
N GLU A 229 -1.23 15.89 23.13
CA GLU A 229 -1.95 16.93 23.89
C GLU A 229 -1.96 16.73 25.42
N ASP A 230 -1.40 15.63 25.94
CA ASP A 230 -1.45 15.26 27.36
C ASP A 230 -0.11 15.38 28.15
N GLU A 231 0.88 16.15 27.67
CA GLU A 231 2.08 16.56 28.45
C GLU A 231 2.20 18.06 28.80
#